data_AF-A0AAD9WGF3-F1
#
_entry.id   AF-A0AAD9WGF3-F1
#
_cell.length_a   1.000
_cell.length_b   1.000
_cell.length_c   1.000
_cell.angle_alpha   90.00
_cell.angle_beta   90.00
_cell.angle_gamma   90.00
#
_symmetry.space_group_name_H-M   'P 1'
#
loop_
_entity.id
_entity.type
_entity.pdbx_description
1 polymer ?
#
loop_
_entity_poly.entity_id
_entity_poly.type
_entity_poly.pdbx_seq_one_letter_code
_entity_poly.pdbx_strand_id
1 'polypeptide(L)'
;MKIQFADGALKTCLIPIAGFLNHSFRMSRPCHAEKQCYLSYGNFSNIDGSQDVCSDEFDASSGTTHMVRGTWFSDNHSIFHYGLPAPLLNHFRRAREDILDADSPLLEKLKIEIEILEDLSLTFSGMMENLSEVDSESRENMDWDVKLAEEYKNLQRRIISSILSSCYAGSKLVEDELCKSLAKDDGSPC
;
A
#
# COMPACT_ATOMS: atom_id res chain seq x y z
N MET A 1 1.35 -13.07 17.49
CA MET A 1 1.06 -13.62 18.84
C MET A 1 1.99 -12.96 19.85
N LYS A 2 1.47 -12.26 20.86
CA LYS A 2 2.27 -11.69 21.96
C LYS A 2 2.02 -12.56 23.20
N ILE A 3 3.07 -13.11 23.79
CA ILE A 3 2.99 -13.93 25.01
C ILE A 3 3.52 -13.07 26.14
N GLN A 4 2.66 -12.76 27.10
CA GLN A 4 3.05 -12.05 28.30
C GLN A 4 3.53 -13.09 29.31
N PHE A 5 4.79 -12.97 29.73
CA PHE A 5 5.35 -13.81 30.78
C PHE A 5 4.92 -13.28 32.15
N ALA A 6 5.01 -14.12 33.18
CA ALA A 6 4.59 -13.78 34.55
C ALA A 6 5.33 -12.57 35.14
N ASP A 7 6.49 -12.21 34.59
CA ASP A 7 7.29 -11.04 34.96
C ASP A 7 6.85 -9.75 34.23
N GLY A 8 5.79 -9.82 33.41
CA GLY A 8 5.28 -8.70 32.62
C GLY A 8 6.14 -8.33 31.42
N ALA A 9 7.30 -8.98 31.22
CA ALA A 9 8.19 -8.71 30.11
C ALA A 9 7.73 -9.42 28.83
N LEU A 10 7.90 -8.75 27.69
CA LEU A 10 7.75 -9.36 26.38
C LEU A 10 9.05 -10.08 26.01
N LYS A 11 8.95 -11.37 25.68
CA LYS A 11 10.09 -12.18 25.23
C LYS A 11 9.71 -12.98 24.00
N THR A 12 10.71 -13.35 23.21
CA THR A 12 10.56 -14.33 22.14
C THR A 12 10.64 -15.73 22.72
N CYS A 13 9.72 -16.62 22.32
CA CYS A 13 9.80 -18.03 22.68
C CYS A 13 9.16 -18.91 21.61
N LEU A 14 9.51 -20.20 21.63
CA LEU A 14 8.84 -21.23 20.83
C LEU A 14 7.64 -21.74 21.62
N ILE A 15 6.45 -21.75 21.01
CA ILE A 15 5.30 -22.49 21.55
C ILE A 15 5.23 -23.84 20.81
N PRO A 16 5.54 -24.97 21.47
CA PRO A 16 5.67 -26.27 20.80
C PRO A 16 4.44 -26.71 20.01
N ILE A 17 3.23 -26.58 20.59
CA ILE A 17 2.00 -27.07 19.94
C ILE A 17 1.46 -26.07 18.93
N ALA A 18 1.52 -24.77 19.23
CA ALA A 18 1.00 -23.74 18.33
C ALA A 18 1.86 -23.59 17.05
N GLY A 19 3.14 -23.98 17.10
CA GLY A 19 4.04 -23.95 15.94
C GLY A 19 3.66 -24.93 14.81
N PHE A 20 2.78 -25.90 15.07
CA PHE A 20 2.30 -26.85 14.06
C PHE A 20 1.05 -26.37 13.29
N LEU A 21 0.42 -25.26 13.72
CA LEU A 21 -0.80 -24.76 13.08
C LEU A 21 -0.47 -23.90 11.88
N ASN A 22 -0.91 -24.27 10.68
CA ASN A 22 -0.66 -23.49 9.46
C ASN A 22 -1.33 -22.11 9.46
N HIS A 23 -0.86 -21.21 8.60
CA HIS A 23 -1.41 -19.86 8.47
C HIS A 23 -2.75 -19.83 7.73
N SER A 24 -3.70 -19.01 8.20
CA SER A 24 -4.86 -18.56 7.42
C SER A 24 -5.18 -17.09 7.69
N PHE A 25 -5.69 -16.40 6.65
CA PHE A 25 -6.05 -14.98 6.71
C PHE A 25 -7.36 -14.72 7.47
N ARG A 26 -8.28 -15.68 7.49
CA ARG A 26 -9.57 -15.53 8.18
C ARG A 26 -9.36 -15.76 9.68
N MET A 27 -9.74 -14.78 10.50
CA MET A 27 -9.80 -14.95 11.95
C MET A 27 -10.60 -16.20 12.29
N SER A 28 -9.96 -17.11 13.03
CA SER A 28 -10.49 -18.30 13.70
C SER A 28 -11.89 -18.74 13.27
N ARG A 29 -11.96 -19.61 12.26
CA ARG A 29 -13.17 -20.41 12.02
C ARG A 29 -13.26 -21.54 13.05
N PRO A 30 -14.48 -22.04 13.36
CA PRO A 30 -14.62 -23.23 14.20
C PRO A 30 -13.81 -24.40 13.61
N CYS A 31 -12.94 -25.00 14.41
CA CYS A 31 -12.28 -26.24 14.03
C CYS A 31 -13.27 -27.39 14.17
N HIS A 32 -13.47 -28.14 13.10
CA HIS A 32 -14.28 -29.35 13.11
C HIS A 32 -13.37 -30.57 13.11
N ALA A 33 -13.87 -31.69 13.67
CA ALA A 33 -13.20 -32.97 13.58
C ALA A 33 -12.83 -33.28 12.11
N GLU A 34 -11.65 -33.87 11.91
CA GLU A 34 -11.09 -34.25 10.60
C GLU A 34 -10.78 -33.07 9.65
N LYS A 35 -10.85 -31.82 10.11
CA LYS A 35 -10.41 -30.64 9.35
C LYS A 35 -9.14 -30.05 9.94
N GLN A 36 -8.32 -29.46 9.06
CA GLN A 36 -7.12 -28.74 9.49
C GLN A 36 -7.50 -27.47 10.27
N CYS A 37 -6.84 -27.25 11.40
CA CYS A 37 -6.89 -26.01 12.15
C CYS A 37 -5.81 -25.04 11.68
N TYR A 38 -6.15 -23.74 11.65
CA TYR A 38 -5.27 -22.68 11.20
C TYR A 38 -5.16 -21.58 12.25
N LEU A 39 -4.05 -20.84 12.20
CA LEU A 39 -3.80 -19.66 13.02
C LEU A 39 -3.55 -18.45 12.11
N SER A 40 -4.07 -17.27 12.46
CA SER A 40 -3.60 -16.04 11.84
C SER A 40 -2.25 -15.67 12.46
N TYR A 41 -1.19 -15.70 11.66
CA TYR A 41 0.16 -15.40 12.12
C TYR A 41 0.34 -13.90 12.35
N GLY A 42 -0.53 -13.09 11.73
CA GLY A 42 -0.49 -11.63 11.72
C GLY A 42 -0.49 -11.09 10.29
N ASN A 43 -0.58 -9.77 10.17
CA ASN A 43 -0.59 -9.07 8.89
C ASN A 43 0.84 -8.92 8.36
N PHE A 44 1.39 -10.02 7.84
CA PHE A 44 2.63 -10.00 7.07
C PHE A 44 2.28 -9.77 5.59
N SER A 45 3.10 -9.01 4.84
CA SER A 45 2.85 -8.87 3.40
C SER A 45 3.10 -10.21 2.73
N ASN A 46 2.03 -10.90 2.33
CA ASN A 46 2.13 -12.11 1.53
C ASN A 46 0.99 -12.19 0.49
N ILE A 47 1.17 -13.10 -0.46
CA ILE A 47 0.55 -13.22 -1.80
C ILE A 47 -0.97 -13.47 -1.85
N ASP A 48 -1.62 -13.83 -0.74
CA ASP A 48 -3.06 -14.10 -0.78
C ASP A 48 -3.88 -12.83 -0.52
N GLY A 49 -4.43 -12.29 -1.61
CA GLY A 49 -5.28 -11.11 -1.62
C GLY A 49 -6.63 -11.38 -0.98
N SER A 50 -6.77 -11.06 0.30
CA SER A 50 -8.07 -10.68 0.85
C SER A 50 -7.88 -9.51 1.81
N GLN A 51 -7.98 -8.32 1.25
CA GLN A 51 -8.01 -7.05 1.96
C GLN A 51 -9.40 -6.91 2.59
N ASP A 52 -9.47 -6.68 3.91
CA ASP A 52 -10.69 -6.22 4.56
C ASP A 52 -10.33 -4.98 5.41
N VAL A 53 -10.78 -3.84 4.87
CA VAL A 53 -11.12 -2.55 5.50
C VAL A 53 -10.07 -1.85 6.39
N CYS A 54 -9.59 -0.69 5.93
CA CYS A 54 -8.87 0.27 6.77
C CYS A 54 -9.88 1.20 7.46
N SER A 55 -9.87 1.29 8.79
CA SER A 55 -10.57 2.36 9.53
C SER A 55 -9.63 3.57 9.68
N ASP A 56 -10.14 4.75 9.37
CA ASP A 56 -9.41 6.03 9.20
C ASP A 56 -8.85 6.67 10.49
N GLU A 57 -8.91 5.99 11.64
CA GLU A 57 -8.36 6.53 12.89
C GLU A 57 -7.06 5.81 13.25
N PHE A 58 -5.91 6.38 12.83
CA PHE A 58 -4.63 6.02 13.44
C PHE A 58 -3.80 7.26 13.77
N ASP A 59 -3.68 7.50 15.08
CA ASP A 59 -2.81 8.50 15.69
C ASP A 59 -1.36 8.30 15.22
N ALA A 60 -0.80 9.35 14.62
CA ALA A 60 0.53 9.36 14.01
C ALA A 60 1.70 9.29 15.03
N SER A 61 1.45 9.16 16.33
CA SER A 61 2.48 9.28 17.37
C SER A 61 3.06 7.96 17.89
N SER A 62 2.50 6.79 17.53
CA SER A 62 2.95 5.50 18.12
C SER A 62 3.02 4.33 17.13
N GLY A 63 3.36 4.58 15.86
CA GLY A 63 3.60 3.54 14.87
C GLY A 63 5.08 3.22 14.72
N THR A 64 5.61 2.26 15.48
CA THR A 64 6.94 1.69 15.22
C THR A 64 7.05 1.27 13.75
N THR A 65 7.97 1.92 13.02
CA THR A 65 8.31 1.76 11.60
C THR A 65 8.97 0.41 11.28
N HIS A 66 8.37 -0.69 11.70
CA HIS A 66 8.78 -2.03 11.33
C HIS A 66 7.58 -2.71 10.66
N MET A 67 7.73 -2.96 9.36
CA MET A 67 6.74 -3.47 8.43
C MET A 67 5.75 -2.44 7.88
N VAL A 68 6.20 -1.64 6.92
CA VAL A 68 5.36 -1.12 5.83
C VAL A 68 4.81 -2.32 5.06
N ARG A 69 3.78 -2.98 5.60
CA ARG A 69 3.20 -4.20 5.04
C ARG A 69 1.67 -4.14 5.21
N GLY A 70 0.98 -3.80 4.12
CA GLY A 70 -0.44 -4.14 3.98
C GLY A 70 -1.32 -3.11 3.27
N THR A 71 -0.94 -1.84 3.25
CA THR A 71 -1.83 -0.78 2.73
C THR A 71 -1.11 0.02 1.66
N TRP A 72 -0.98 -0.57 0.46
CA TRP A 72 -0.58 0.17 -0.75
C TRP A 72 -1.77 0.86 -1.42
N PHE A 73 -2.98 0.58 -0.95
CA PHE A 73 -4.22 1.04 -1.54
C PHE A 73 -5.09 1.70 -0.49
N SER A 74 -5.71 2.80 -0.89
CA SER A 74 -6.77 3.49 -0.17
C SER A 74 -8.03 3.41 -1.02
N ASP A 75 -9.20 3.21 -0.41
CA ASP A 75 -10.48 3.30 -1.12
C ASP A 75 -10.85 4.77 -1.41
N ASN A 76 -10.12 5.72 -0.82
CA ASN A 76 -10.35 7.14 -1.03
C ASN A 76 -9.66 7.64 -2.30
N HIS A 77 -10.47 7.88 -3.33
CA HIS A 77 -10.04 8.40 -4.63
C HIS A 77 -10.29 9.91 -4.78
N SER A 78 -10.59 10.62 -3.69
CA SER A 78 -10.77 12.06 -3.74
C SER A 78 -9.46 12.78 -4.09
N ILE A 79 -9.58 14.04 -4.49
CA ILE A 79 -8.42 14.92 -4.66
C ILE A 79 -7.58 14.91 -3.37
N PHE A 80 -6.25 14.94 -3.52
CA PHE A 80 -5.25 14.73 -2.46
C PHE A 80 -5.15 13.32 -1.86
N HIS A 81 -5.90 12.33 -2.36
CA HIS A 81 -5.81 10.94 -1.90
C HIS A 81 -5.58 9.93 -3.02
N TYR A 82 -6.23 10.09 -4.17
CA TYR A 82 -5.96 9.38 -5.44
C TYR A 82 -5.95 7.83 -5.36
N GLY A 83 -6.49 7.22 -4.31
CA GLY A 83 -6.39 5.79 -4.07
C GLY A 83 -5.03 5.34 -3.49
N LEU A 84 -4.17 6.29 -3.10
CA LEU A 84 -2.86 6.06 -2.52
C LEU A 84 -2.90 6.17 -0.97
N PRO A 85 -1.96 5.52 -0.26
CA PRO A 85 -1.91 5.55 1.19
C PRO A 85 -1.57 6.96 1.70
N ALA A 86 -2.36 7.49 2.63
CA ALA A 86 -2.11 8.80 3.23
C ALA A 86 -0.71 8.95 3.85
N PRO A 87 -0.14 7.95 4.56
CA PRO A 87 1.22 8.06 5.09
C PRO A 87 2.29 8.25 4.00
N LEU A 88 2.10 7.64 2.83
CA LEU A 88 3.00 7.78 1.69
C LEU A 88 2.93 9.22 1.16
N LEU A 89 1.72 9.69 0.82
CA LEU A 89 1.51 11.05 0.31
C LEU A 89 2.00 12.11 1.30
N ASN A 90 1.74 11.94 2.59
CA ASN A 90 2.19 12.86 3.63
C ASN A 90 3.72 12.93 3.73
N HIS A 91 4.44 11.84 3.43
CA HIS A 91 5.90 11.87 3.39
C HIS A 91 6.42 12.73 2.23
N PHE A 92 5.85 12.58 1.04
CA PHE A 92 6.21 13.40 -0.13
C PHE A 92 5.80 14.86 0.04
N ARG A 93 4.63 15.11 0.63
CA ARG A 93 4.17 16.45 0.98
C ARG A 93 5.12 17.10 1.96
N ARG A 94 5.46 16.46 3.08
CA ARG A 94 6.42 17.02 4.06
C ARG A 94 7.79 17.34 3.45
N ALA A 95 8.29 16.48 2.58
CA ALA A 95 9.55 16.72 1.87
C ALA A 95 9.50 17.98 0.97
N ARG A 96 8.30 18.43 0.59
CA ARG A 96 8.06 19.61 -0.25
C ARG A 96 7.43 20.79 0.52
N GLU A 97 6.83 20.56 1.69
CA GLU A 97 6.30 21.61 2.59
C GLU A 97 7.44 22.45 3.19
N ASP A 98 8.66 21.91 3.31
CA ASP A 98 9.86 22.72 3.60
C ASP A 98 10.07 23.86 2.56
N ILE A 99 9.37 23.82 1.41
CA ILE A 99 9.45 24.78 0.31
C ILE A 99 8.26 25.79 0.32
N LEU A 100 7.18 25.56 1.09
CA LEU A 100 5.97 26.40 1.08
C LEU A 100 5.49 26.88 2.46
N ASP A 101 4.99 28.12 2.50
CA ASP A 101 4.21 28.64 3.64
C ASP A 101 2.78 28.05 3.67
N ALA A 102 2.22 27.85 4.88
CA ALA A 102 0.89 27.26 5.09
C ALA A 102 -0.26 27.99 4.36
N ASP A 103 -0.06 29.28 4.08
CA ASP A 103 -1.02 30.18 3.42
C ASP A 103 -0.92 30.18 1.89
N SER A 104 -0.17 29.24 1.29
CA SER A 104 -0.01 29.19 -0.16
C SER A 104 -1.36 29.07 -0.90
N PRO A 105 -1.52 29.78 -2.03
CA PRO A 105 -2.72 29.69 -2.87
C PRO A 105 -3.00 28.24 -3.29
N LEU A 106 -4.29 27.90 -3.42
CA LEU A 106 -4.73 26.57 -3.87
C LEU A 106 -4.03 26.13 -5.17
N LEU A 107 -3.76 27.08 -6.08
CA LEU A 107 -3.05 26.83 -7.32
C LEU A 107 -1.61 26.30 -7.11
N GLU A 108 -0.87 26.82 -6.12
CA GLU A 108 0.48 26.35 -5.80
C GLU A 108 0.44 24.95 -5.18
N LYS A 109 -0.56 24.69 -4.32
CA LYS A 109 -0.79 23.35 -3.76
C LYS A 109 -1.07 22.32 -4.86
N LEU A 110 -1.89 22.66 -5.86
CA LEU A 110 -2.18 21.76 -6.99
C LEU A 110 -0.94 21.50 -7.86
N LYS A 111 -0.09 22.51 -8.11
CA LYS A 111 1.17 22.31 -8.86
C LYS A 111 2.10 21.34 -8.15
N ILE A 112 2.24 21.48 -6.83
CA ILE A 112 3.06 20.55 -6.04
C ILE A 112 2.51 19.13 -6.09
N GLU A 113 1.19 18.96 -6.05
CA GLU A 113 0.60 17.63 -6.17
C GLU A 113 0.90 16.98 -7.53
N ILE A 114 0.90 17.75 -8.64
CA ILE A 114 1.35 17.24 -9.94
C ILE A 114 2.79 16.74 -9.85
N GLU A 115 3.70 17.55 -9.30
CA GLU A 115 5.11 17.18 -9.19
C GLU A 115 5.31 15.95 -8.28
N ILE A 116 4.53 15.81 -7.19
CA ILE A 116 4.54 14.61 -6.33
C ILE A 116 4.11 13.37 -7.12
N LEU A 117 3.04 13.48 -7.90
CA LEU A 117 2.50 12.37 -8.68
C LEU A 117 3.45 11.99 -9.84
N GLU A 118 4.15 12.95 -10.43
CA GLU A 118 5.21 12.72 -11.42
C GLU A 118 6.40 11.99 -10.81
N ASP A 119 6.92 12.45 -9.66
CA ASP A 119 8.02 11.79 -8.94
C ASP A 119 7.67 10.35 -8.58
N LEU A 120 6.46 10.13 -8.06
CA LEU A 120 5.93 8.81 -7.75
C LEU A 120 5.87 7.95 -9.02
N SER A 121 5.30 8.49 -10.10
CA SER A 121 5.19 7.77 -11.38
C SER A 121 6.56 7.38 -11.95
N LEU A 122 7.54 8.28 -11.93
CA LEU A 122 8.90 8.02 -12.39
C LEU A 122 9.58 6.94 -11.55
N THR A 123 9.47 7.06 -10.22
CA THR A 123 10.05 6.09 -9.28
C THR A 123 9.49 4.69 -9.53
N PHE A 124 8.16 4.57 -9.60
CA PHE A 124 7.49 3.28 -9.76
C PHE A 124 7.60 2.72 -11.18
N SER A 125 7.69 3.56 -12.21
CA SER A 125 7.94 3.11 -13.59
C SER A 125 9.34 2.52 -13.72
N GLY A 126 10.36 3.19 -13.16
CA GLY A 126 11.71 2.64 -13.11
C GLY A 126 11.78 1.32 -12.34
N MET A 127 11.01 1.18 -11.25
CA MET A 127 10.89 -0.12 -10.57
C MET A 127 10.23 -1.19 -11.45
N MET A 128 9.18 -0.84 -12.20
CA MET A 128 8.46 -1.76 -13.10
C MET A 128 9.37 -2.27 -14.22
N GLU A 129 10.19 -1.40 -14.83
CA GLU A 129 11.13 -1.76 -15.90
C GLU A 129 12.16 -2.80 -15.44
N ASN A 130 12.56 -2.75 -14.17
CA ASN A 130 13.48 -3.72 -13.58
C ASN A 130 12.85 -5.09 -13.32
N LEU A 131 11.52 -5.21 -13.37
CA LEU A 131 10.79 -6.47 -13.21
C LEU A 131 10.61 -7.16 -14.58
N SER A 132 11.72 -7.57 -15.22
CA SER A 132 11.85 -8.32 -16.49
C SER A 132 10.68 -9.27 -16.78
N GLU A 133 10.13 -9.31 -18.00
CA GLU A 133 8.90 -10.06 -18.33
C GLU A 133 8.91 -11.54 -17.92
N VAL A 134 7.71 -12.10 -17.74
CA VAL A 134 7.55 -13.52 -17.42
C VAL A 134 7.90 -14.32 -18.68
N ASP A 135 9.02 -15.05 -18.66
CA ASP A 135 9.32 -16.00 -19.72
C ASP A 135 8.19 -17.03 -19.78
N SER A 136 7.62 -17.19 -20.97
CA SER A 136 6.50 -18.10 -21.30
C SER A 136 6.86 -19.59 -21.18
N GLU A 137 7.86 -19.95 -20.38
CA GLU A 137 8.20 -21.35 -20.15
C GLU A 137 7.10 -22.01 -19.32
N SER A 138 6.78 -23.25 -19.70
CA SER A 138 5.63 -23.99 -19.18
C SER A 138 5.67 -24.09 -17.65
N ARG A 139 4.83 -23.28 -16.97
CA ARG A 139 4.57 -23.28 -15.51
C ARG A 139 4.35 -24.68 -14.92
N GLU A 140 4.03 -25.66 -15.76
CA GLU A 140 3.77 -27.05 -15.38
C GLU A 140 5.01 -27.78 -14.85
N ASN A 141 6.23 -27.43 -15.30
CA ASN A 141 7.47 -28.15 -14.93
C ASN A 141 8.37 -27.47 -13.90
N MET A 142 7.95 -26.35 -13.31
CA MET A 142 8.79 -25.60 -12.35
C MET A 142 8.69 -26.16 -10.92
N ASP A 143 9.80 -26.14 -10.19
CA ASP A 143 9.85 -26.45 -8.76
C ASP A 143 9.02 -25.42 -7.94
N TRP A 144 8.55 -25.84 -6.77
CA TRP A 144 7.59 -25.06 -5.96
C TRP A 144 8.16 -23.73 -5.47
N ASP A 145 9.47 -23.67 -5.21
CA ASP A 145 10.20 -22.48 -4.79
C ASP A 145 10.32 -21.47 -5.94
N VAL A 146 10.57 -21.95 -7.15
CA VAL A 146 10.58 -21.12 -8.36
C VAL A 146 9.18 -20.57 -8.65
N LYS A 147 8.13 -21.39 -8.51
CA LYS A 147 6.73 -20.94 -8.61
C LYS A 147 6.40 -19.86 -7.58
N LEU A 148 6.81 -20.05 -6.32
CA LEU A 148 6.61 -19.06 -5.27
C LEU A 148 7.33 -17.73 -5.58
N ALA A 149 8.57 -17.81 -6.09
CA ALA A 149 9.32 -16.62 -6.50
C ALA A 149 8.66 -15.89 -7.67
N GLU A 150 8.13 -16.62 -8.65
CA GLU A 150 7.40 -16.06 -9.79
C GLU A 150 6.09 -15.38 -9.35
N GLU A 151 5.32 -16.02 -8.46
CA GLU A 151 4.11 -15.44 -7.88
C GLU A 151 4.41 -14.16 -7.10
N TYR A 152 5.50 -14.13 -6.34
CA TYR A 152 5.94 -12.93 -5.64
C TYR A 152 6.29 -11.79 -6.61
N LYS A 153 7.05 -12.09 -7.67
CA LYS A 153 7.38 -11.11 -8.73
C LYS A 153 6.11 -10.58 -9.40
N ASN A 154 5.15 -11.46 -9.70
CA ASN A 154 3.86 -11.09 -10.28
C ASN A 154 3.03 -10.21 -9.35
N LEU A 155 3.03 -10.47 -8.04
CA LEU A 155 2.38 -9.61 -7.05
C LEU A 155 3.01 -8.22 -7.03
N GLN A 156 4.34 -8.12 -7.01
CA GLN A 156 5.05 -6.84 -7.04
C GLN A 156 4.66 -6.03 -8.27
N ARG A 157 4.62 -6.65 -9.45
CA ARG A 157 4.15 -6.00 -10.68
C ARG A 157 2.73 -5.47 -10.53
N ARG A 158 1.80 -6.29 -10.04
CA ARG A 158 0.40 -5.87 -9.83
C ARG A 158 0.29 -4.68 -8.89
N ILE A 159 1.06 -4.66 -7.81
CA ILE A 159 1.08 -3.54 -6.87
C ILE A 159 1.58 -2.28 -7.57
N ILE A 160 2.73 -2.36 -8.24
CA ILE A 160 3.34 -1.23 -8.95
C ILE A 160 2.41 -0.71 -10.06
N SER A 161 1.82 -1.59 -10.87
CA SER A 161 0.86 -1.21 -11.91
C SER A 161 -0.36 -0.48 -11.33
N SER A 162 -0.87 -0.92 -10.17
CA SER A 162 -1.99 -0.25 -9.51
C SER A 162 -1.60 1.13 -8.98
N ILE A 163 -0.38 1.30 -8.45
CA ILE A 163 0.14 2.60 -8.04
C ILE A 163 0.27 3.53 -9.25
N LEU A 164 0.87 3.07 -10.35
CA LEU A 164 1.01 3.85 -11.58
C LEU A 164 -0.35 4.27 -12.15
N SER A 165 -1.34 3.36 -12.14
CA SER A 165 -2.71 3.70 -12.54
C SER A 165 -3.34 4.76 -11.63
N SER A 166 -3.07 4.69 -10.33
CA SER A 166 -3.56 5.66 -9.35
C SER A 166 -2.91 7.03 -9.54
N CYS A 167 -1.59 7.07 -9.79
CA CYS A 167 -0.89 8.30 -10.10
C CYS A 167 -1.41 8.95 -11.38
N TYR A 168 -1.59 8.16 -12.47
CA TYR A 168 -2.13 8.67 -13.73
C TYR A 168 -3.54 9.25 -13.55
N ALA A 169 -4.43 8.54 -12.86
CA ALA A 169 -5.77 9.03 -12.56
C ALA A 169 -5.73 10.29 -11.67
N GLY A 170 -4.83 10.32 -10.68
CA GLY A 170 -4.60 11.47 -9.81
C GLY A 170 -4.12 12.70 -10.57
N SER A 171 -3.13 12.56 -11.46
CA SER A 171 -2.60 13.68 -12.25
C SER A 171 -3.69 14.32 -13.08
N LYS A 172 -4.52 13.50 -13.75
CA LYS A 172 -5.67 13.99 -14.52
C LYS A 172 -6.68 14.75 -13.66
N LEU A 173 -6.98 14.27 -12.45
CA LEU A 173 -7.88 14.97 -11.52
C LEU A 173 -7.32 16.34 -11.08
N VAL A 174 -6.02 16.41 -10.83
CA VAL A 174 -5.35 17.66 -10.43
C VAL A 174 -5.28 18.64 -11.60
N GLU A 175 -4.96 18.17 -12.80
CA GLU A 175 -4.97 18.98 -14.03
C GLU A 175 -6.37 19.54 -14.33
N ASP A 176 -7.42 18.73 -14.19
CA ASP A 176 -8.81 19.17 -14.37
C ASP A 176 -9.19 20.26 -13.36
N GLU A 177 -8.77 20.13 -12.09
CA GLU A 177 -9.03 21.13 -11.06
C GLU A 177 -8.21 22.41 -11.27
N LEU A 178 -6.98 22.27 -11.76
CA LEU A 178 -6.12 23.39 -12.13
C LEU A 178 -6.74 24.20 -13.28
N CYS A 179 -7.25 23.52 -14.31
CA CYS A 179 -7.99 24.15 -15.41
C CYS A 179 -9.22 24.93 -14.92
N LYS A 180 -10.01 24.35 -14.00
CA LYS A 180 -11.17 25.04 -13.41
C LYS A 180 -10.78 26.25 -12.57
N SER A 181 -9.66 26.19 -11.86
CA SER A 181 -9.17 27.30 -11.02
C SER A 181 -8.75 28.49 -11.88
N LEU A 182 -8.07 28.24 -13.01
CA LEU A 182 -7.68 29.27 -13.97
C LEU A 182 -8.89 29.89 -14.69
N ALA A 183 -9.89 29.07 -15.06
CA ALA A 183 -11.11 29.56 -15.70
C ALA A 183 -11.98 30.46 -14.80
N LYS A 184 -11.87 30.32 -13.47
CA LYS A 184 -12.57 31.19 -12.50
C LYS A 184 -11.92 32.56 -12.34
N ASP A 185 -10.60 32.68 -12.59
CA ASP A 185 -9.89 33.95 -12.51
C ASP A 185 -10.11 34.83 -13.77
N ASP A 186 -10.52 34.24 -14.90
CA ASP A 186 -10.75 34.95 -16.17
C ASP A 186 -12.17 35.56 -16.33
N GLY A 187 -13.03 35.48 -15.32
CA GLY A 187 -14.27 36.27 -15.27
C GLY A 187 -15.30 35.98 -16.38
N SER A 188 -15.42 34.74 -16.86
CA SER A 188 -16.50 34.34 -17.77
C SER A 188 -17.52 33.42 -17.08
N PRO A 189 -18.82 33.75 -17.05
CA PRO A 189 -19.85 32.88 -16.48
C PRO A 189 -20.19 31.71 -17.42
N CYS A 190 -20.53 30.58 -16.80
CA CYS A 190 -21.02 29.34 -17.42
C CYS A 190 -22.21 29.55 -18.36
#